data_AF-A0A960SBX9-F1
#
_entry.id   AF-A0A960SBX9-F1
#
_cell.length_a   1.000
_cell.length_b   1.000
_cell.length_c   1.000
_cell.angle_alpha   90.00
_cell.angle_beta   90.00
_cell.angle_gamma   90.00
#
_symmetry.space_group_name_H-M   'P 1'
#
loop_
_entity.id
_entity.type
_entity.pdbx_description
1 polymer ?
#
loop_
_entity_poly.entity_id
_entity_poly.type
_entity_poly.pdbx_seq_one_letter_code
_entity_poly.pdbx_strand_id
1 'polypeptide(L)'
;MRIVATFLVVIFLAGCAKKQAGWLSDWEWIRESPDEWSVDDGVLKVRTQPDRIWAGEGSKNMLVAKQPTGARAVAEADVELVDAINKWEQCGLLVYGDDDHFVKLVVEHIDGPHYAVMAQEIGKQRQVLSKVEIPSNRAQLKMVVDGTTVHGFWRLEGEESWNDASVAAPIEFSHQRFGLFTQDGPRDETRYAWVRGLHWETTEK
;
A
#
# COMPACT_ATOMS: atom_id res chain seq x y z
N MET A 1 -42.58 -1.67 -53.31
CA MET A 1 -41.89 -0.53 -52.67
C MET A 1 -42.37 -0.41 -51.22
N ARG A 2 -41.61 -0.98 -50.27
CA ARG A 2 -41.66 -0.72 -48.83
C ARG A 2 -40.30 -1.15 -48.28
N ILE A 3 -39.43 -0.18 -47.99
CA ILE A 3 -38.13 -0.41 -47.36
C ILE A 3 -38.38 -0.30 -45.85
N VAL A 4 -38.17 -1.39 -45.13
CA VAL A 4 -38.18 -1.40 -43.66
C VAL A 4 -36.75 -1.13 -43.22
N ALA A 5 -36.51 0.04 -42.62
CA ALA A 5 -35.22 0.39 -42.04
C ALA A 5 -35.12 -0.21 -40.64
N THR A 6 -34.27 -1.22 -40.48
CA THR A 6 -33.90 -1.78 -39.18
C THR A 6 -32.99 -0.79 -38.45
N PHE A 7 -33.49 -0.20 -37.36
CA PHE A 7 -32.66 0.57 -36.43
C PHE A 7 -31.89 -0.40 -35.54
N LEU A 8 -30.57 -0.46 -35.74
CA LEU A 8 -29.65 -1.12 -34.82
C LEU A 8 -29.42 -0.17 -33.62
N VAL A 9 -29.96 -0.51 -32.46
CA VAL A 9 -29.64 0.18 -31.21
C VAL A 9 -28.28 -0.35 -30.74
N VAL A 10 -27.23 0.44 -30.91
CA VAL A 10 -25.92 0.16 -30.31
C VAL A 10 -25.98 0.65 -28.87
N ILE A 11 -26.14 -0.28 -27.92
CA ILE A 11 -26.00 0.00 -26.49
C ILE A 11 -24.50 0.09 -26.20
N PHE A 12 -23.98 1.30 -26.03
CA PHE A 12 -22.68 1.50 -25.39
C PHE A 12 -22.86 1.26 -23.89
N LEU A 13 -22.42 0.10 -23.41
CA LEU A 13 -22.12 -0.06 -21.98
C LEU A 13 -20.97 0.89 -21.68
N ALA A 14 -21.27 1.99 -20.98
CA ALA A 14 -20.25 2.86 -20.43
C ALA A 14 -19.48 2.08 -19.36
N GLY A 15 -18.43 1.38 -19.77
CA GLY A 15 -17.36 1.00 -18.87
C GLY A 15 -16.82 2.28 -18.25
N CYS A 16 -16.86 2.38 -16.93
CA CYS A 16 -16.25 3.47 -16.20
C CYS A 16 -14.75 3.45 -16.53
N ALA A 17 -14.33 4.29 -17.49
CA ALA A 17 -12.93 4.44 -17.82
C ALA A 17 -12.25 5.01 -16.56
N LYS A 18 -11.55 4.15 -15.83
CA LYS A 18 -10.75 4.53 -14.67
C LYS A 18 -9.78 5.61 -15.13
N LYS A 19 -10.00 6.86 -14.71
CA LYS A 19 -8.97 7.89 -14.86
C LYS A 19 -7.80 7.41 -14.01
N GLN A 20 -6.74 6.92 -14.66
CA GLN A 20 -5.45 6.76 -13.99
C GLN A 20 -5.09 8.16 -13.48
N ALA A 21 -5.13 8.33 -12.16
CA ALA A 21 -4.71 9.58 -11.56
C ALA A 21 -3.25 9.81 -11.95
N GLY A 22 -2.88 11.04 -12.33
CA GLY A 22 -1.55 11.32 -12.89
C GLY A 22 -0.39 10.85 -12.00
N TRP A 23 -0.60 10.87 -10.68
CA TRP A 23 0.38 10.40 -9.70
C TRP A 23 0.65 8.89 -9.76
N LEU A 24 -0.25 8.07 -10.30
CA LEU A 24 -0.03 6.63 -10.50
C LEU A 24 1.01 6.34 -11.61
N SER A 25 1.35 7.33 -12.44
CA SER A 25 2.26 7.11 -13.57
C SER A 25 3.68 6.72 -13.15
N ASP A 26 4.09 7.05 -11.92
CA ASP A 26 5.38 6.66 -11.33
C ASP A 26 5.38 5.26 -10.68
N TRP A 27 4.24 4.59 -10.69
CA TRP A 27 4.02 3.30 -10.04
C TRP A 27 3.65 2.21 -11.06
N GLU A 28 3.91 0.96 -10.68
CA GLU A 28 3.43 -0.23 -11.37
C GLU A 28 2.73 -1.18 -10.40
N TRP A 29 1.79 -1.97 -10.93
CA TRP A 29 1.08 -2.96 -10.15
C TRP A 29 1.81 -4.30 -10.14
N ILE A 30 1.96 -4.89 -8.96
CA ILE A 30 2.33 -6.30 -8.80
C ILE A 30 1.04 -7.08 -8.52
N ARG A 31 0.81 -8.13 -9.31
CA ARG A 31 -0.38 -9.00 -9.26
C ARG A 31 -1.69 -8.21 -9.29
N GLU A 32 -1.83 -7.35 -10.29
CA GLU A 32 -3.02 -6.51 -10.45
C GLU A 32 -4.30 -7.35 -10.59
N SER A 33 -5.30 -7.01 -9.80
CA SER A 33 -6.70 -7.39 -9.97
C SER A 33 -7.48 -6.10 -10.18
N PRO A 34 -7.67 -5.65 -11.43
CA PRO A 34 -8.12 -4.30 -11.71
C PRO A 34 -9.47 -4.01 -11.03
N ASP A 35 -10.42 -4.93 -11.02
CA ASP A 35 -11.75 -4.70 -10.43
C ASP A 35 -11.76 -4.50 -8.90
N GLU A 36 -10.62 -4.68 -8.24
CA GLU A 36 -10.46 -4.62 -6.79
C GLU A 36 -9.80 -3.32 -6.31
N TRP A 37 -9.62 -2.33 -7.21
CA TRP A 37 -9.16 -0.99 -6.86
C TRP A 37 -9.83 0.11 -7.69
N SER A 38 -9.97 1.30 -7.12
CA SER A 38 -10.40 2.52 -7.81
C SER A 38 -9.67 3.75 -7.28
N VAL A 39 -9.66 4.83 -8.07
CA VAL A 39 -9.22 6.15 -7.59
C VAL A 39 -10.36 7.13 -7.78
N ASP A 40 -10.83 7.71 -6.68
CA ASP A 40 -11.90 8.70 -6.65
C ASP A 40 -11.42 9.92 -5.86
N ASP A 41 -11.50 11.12 -6.45
CA ASP A 41 -11.12 12.38 -5.80
C ASP A 41 -9.72 12.36 -5.13
N GLY A 42 -8.76 11.69 -5.77
CA GLY A 42 -7.38 11.59 -5.28
C GLY A 42 -7.17 10.54 -4.17
N VAL A 43 -8.21 9.81 -3.79
CA VAL A 43 -8.14 8.69 -2.84
C VAL A 43 -8.07 7.38 -3.62
N LEU A 44 -6.98 6.63 -3.42
CA LEU A 44 -6.89 5.25 -3.87
C LEU A 44 -7.67 4.36 -2.88
N LYS A 45 -8.67 3.66 -3.39
CA LYS A 45 -9.37 2.58 -2.68
C LYS A 45 -8.83 1.27 -3.21
N VAL A 46 -8.22 0.46 -2.35
CA VAL A 46 -7.68 -0.85 -2.71
C VAL A 46 -8.27 -1.90 -1.77
N ARG A 47 -8.83 -2.98 -2.33
CA ARG A 47 -9.42 -4.04 -1.51
C ARG A 47 -8.33 -4.71 -0.68
N THR A 48 -8.58 -4.90 0.62
CA THR A 48 -7.76 -5.81 1.43
C THR A 48 -8.09 -7.24 1.01
N GLN A 49 -7.15 -7.92 0.34
CA GLN A 49 -7.35 -9.29 -0.15
C GLN A 49 -6.74 -10.32 0.83
N PRO A 50 -7.18 -11.60 0.81
CA PRO A 50 -6.71 -12.60 1.77
C PRO A 50 -5.23 -12.97 1.66
N ASP A 51 -4.66 -12.79 0.46
CA ASP A 51 -3.27 -13.14 0.20
C ASP A 51 -2.33 -12.14 0.89
N ARG A 52 -1.16 -12.62 1.32
CA ARG A 52 -0.20 -11.86 2.13
C ARG A 52 1.21 -11.90 1.56
N ILE A 53 2.01 -10.90 1.91
CA ILE A 53 3.46 -10.87 1.66
C ILE A 53 4.23 -11.23 2.94
N TRP A 54 3.70 -10.92 4.12
CA TRP A 54 4.34 -11.35 5.37
C TRP A 54 4.15 -12.85 5.59
N ALA A 55 5.25 -13.61 5.62
CA ALA A 55 5.20 -15.07 5.64
C ALA A 55 4.34 -15.66 4.49
N GLY A 56 4.39 -15.03 3.32
CA GLY A 56 3.70 -15.44 2.10
C GLY A 56 4.31 -14.75 0.89
N GLU A 57 3.81 -15.05 -0.31
CA GLU A 57 4.36 -14.51 -1.57
C GLU A 57 3.22 -14.09 -2.53
N GLY A 58 2.05 -13.77 -1.97
CA GLY A 58 0.79 -13.74 -2.71
C GLY A 58 0.07 -12.40 -2.74
N SER A 59 0.52 -11.39 -1.97
CA SER A 59 -0.20 -10.11 -1.86
C SER A 59 -0.48 -9.52 -3.24
N LYS A 60 -1.74 -9.17 -3.47
CA LYS A 60 -2.27 -8.64 -4.73
C LYS A 60 -2.46 -7.13 -4.65
N ASN A 61 -2.53 -6.49 -5.81
CA ASN A 61 -2.70 -5.04 -5.91
C ASN A 61 -1.67 -4.26 -5.08
N MET A 62 -0.42 -4.69 -5.13
CA MET A 62 0.67 -3.89 -4.59
C MET A 62 1.03 -2.83 -5.63
N LEU A 63 1.15 -1.57 -5.20
CA LEU A 63 1.80 -0.54 -6.01
C LEU A 63 3.27 -0.52 -5.63
N VAL A 64 4.14 -0.54 -6.63
CA VAL A 64 5.59 -0.42 -6.45
C VAL A 64 6.12 0.67 -7.37
N ALA A 65 6.98 1.54 -6.84
CA ALA A 65 7.60 2.60 -7.61
C ALA A 65 8.39 2.01 -8.79
N LYS A 66 8.31 2.62 -9.97
CA LYS A 66 9.04 2.14 -11.15
C LYS A 66 10.55 2.34 -11.04
N GLN A 67 10.97 3.35 -10.29
CA GLN A 67 12.36 3.70 -10.09
C GLN A 67 12.83 3.22 -8.71
N PRO A 68 14.10 2.82 -8.57
CA PRO A 68 14.68 2.53 -7.27
C PRO A 68 14.74 3.79 -6.40
N THR A 69 14.71 3.61 -5.08
CA THR A 69 14.75 4.72 -4.11
C THR A 69 15.99 5.61 -4.27
N GLY A 70 17.11 5.02 -4.69
CA GLY A 70 18.43 5.65 -4.59
C GLY A 70 18.98 5.55 -3.16
N ALA A 71 20.12 6.21 -2.90
CA ALA A 71 20.78 6.13 -1.59
C ALA A 71 20.04 6.89 -0.49
N ARG A 72 19.26 7.92 -0.83
CA ARG A 72 18.46 8.70 0.12
C ARG A 72 17.12 9.03 -0.47
N ALA A 73 16.06 8.61 0.21
CA ALA A 73 14.71 8.73 -0.33
C ALA A 73 13.66 8.71 0.77
N VAL A 74 12.49 9.26 0.47
CA VAL A 74 11.35 9.30 1.39
C VAL A 74 10.10 8.86 0.64
N ALA A 75 9.24 8.10 1.31
CA ALA A 75 7.87 7.86 0.88
C ALA A 75 6.91 8.16 2.01
N GLU A 76 5.75 8.74 1.67
CA GLU A 76 4.68 9.04 2.61
C GLU A 76 3.32 8.63 2.04
N ALA A 77 2.42 8.25 2.94
CA ALA A 77 1.01 8.00 2.62
C ALA A 77 0.13 8.16 3.87
N ASP A 78 -1.09 8.67 3.68
CA ASP A 78 -2.16 8.61 4.68
C ASP A 78 -3.00 7.36 4.39
N VAL A 79 -2.95 6.38 5.29
CA VAL A 79 -3.61 5.08 5.12
C VAL A 79 -4.71 4.89 6.15
N GLU A 80 -5.80 4.26 5.74
CA GLU A 80 -6.97 3.99 6.57
C GLU A 80 -7.51 2.59 6.25
N LEU A 81 -7.65 1.75 7.27
CA LEU A 81 -8.33 0.45 7.16
C LEU A 81 -9.83 0.63 7.44
N VAL A 82 -10.67 0.61 6.41
CA VAL A 82 -12.11 0.80 6.56
C VAL A 82 -12.78 -0.51 6.93
N ASP A 83 -13.34 -0.55 8.15
CA ASP A 83 -14.05 -1.71 8.70
C ASP A 83 -13.26 -3.04 8.62
N ALA A 84 -11.99 -3.03 9.02
CA ALA A 84 -11.19 -4.25 9.13
C ALA A 84 -11.81 -5.21 10.18
N ILE A 85 -11.87 -6.49 9.84
CA ILE A 85 -12.52 -7.54 10.64
C ILE A 85 -11.63 -8.75 10.89
N ASN A 86 -10.75 -9.07 9.95
CA ASN A 86 -9.83 -10.17 10.07
C ASN A 86 -8.62 -9.73 10.90
N LYS A 87 -8.21 -10.62 11.80
CA LYS A 87 -6.93 -10.50 12.48
C LYS A 87 -5.81 -10.43 11.44
N TRP A 88 -4.95 -9.43 11.59
CA TRP A 88 -3.80 -9.10 10.74
C TRP A 88 -4.12 -8.36 9.44
N GLU A 89 -5.35 -7.86 9.24
CA GLU A 89 -5.62 -6.94 8.13
C GLU A 89 -4.71 -5.72 8.17
N GLN A 90 -4.08 -5.42 7.04
CA GLN A 90 -3.00 -4.44 6.96
C GLN A 90 -3.12 -3.56 5.72
N CYS A 91 -2.69 -2.32 5.88
CA CYS A 91 -2.37 -1.41 4.79
C CYS A 91 -1.17 -0.55 5.18
N GLY A 92 -0.24 -0.34 4.26
CA GLY A 92 0.87 0.55 4.50
C GLY A 92 1.95 0.53 3.44
N LEU A 93 3.09 1.07 3.82
CA LEU A 93 4.25 1.30 2.95
C LEU A 93 5.23 0.11 3.00
N LEU A 94 5.98 -0.03 1.90
CA LEU A 94 7.10 -0.95 1.77
C LEU A 94 8.36 -0.22 1.29
N VAL A 95 9.52 -0.68 1.75
CA VAL A 95 10.75 -0.70 0.94
C VAL A 95 10.90 -2.13 0.44
N TYR A 96 10.64 -2.33 -0.84
CA TYR A 96 10.44 -3.63 -1.49
C TYR A 96 11.59 -3.97 -2.43
N GLY A 97 12.21 -5.14 -2.25
CA GLY A 97 13.09 -5.78 -3.22
C GLY A 97 12.35 -6.86 -4.00
N ASP A 98 11.86 -7.86 -3.27
CA ASP A 98 11.00 -8.95 -3.74
C ASP A 98 10.10 -9.46 -2.59
N ASP A 99 9.35 -10.54 -2.81
CA ASP A 99 8.42 -11.08 -1.79
C ASP A 99 9.12 -11.63 -0.53
N ASP A 100 10.44 -11.88 -0.58
CA ASP A 100 11.24 -12.39 0.54
C ASP A 100 12.17 -11.34 1.15
N HIS A 101 12.18 -10.13 0.58
CA HIS A 101 13.09 -9.03 0.92
C HIS A 101 12.35 -7.70 0.95
N PHE A 102 11.87 -7.32 2.13
CA PHE A 102 11.20 -6.04 2.32
C PHE A 102 11.27 -5.54 3.76
N VAL A 103 11.12 -4.22 3.91
CA VAL A 103 10.77 -3.57 5.19
C VAL A 103 9.37 -3.00 5.02
N LYS A 104 8.48 -3.23 5.99
CA LYS A 104 7.12 -2.71 6.00
C LYS A 104 6.88 -1.76 7.17
N LEU A 105 6.03 -0.77 6.93
CA LEU A 105 5.40 0.05 7.96
C LEU A 105 3.91 0.14 7.66
N VAL A 106 3.06 -0.31 8.59
CA VAL A 106 1.62 -0.48 8.36
C VAL A 106 0.76 0.02 9.51
N VAL A 107 -0.50 0.30 9.18
CA VAL A 107 -1.60 0.15 10.13
C VAL A 107 -2.08 -1.29 10.06
N GLU A 108 -2.16 -1.97 11.20
CA GLU A 108 -2.56 -3.38 11.32
C GLU A 108 -3.73 -3.52 12.31
N HIS A 109 -4.80 -4.20 11.91
CA HIS A 109 -5.90 -4.59 12.79
C HIS A 109 -5.58 -5.93 13.47
N ILE A 110 -5.67 -6.00 14.81
CA ILE A 110 -5.41 -7.24 15.55
C ILE A 110 -6.45 -7.41 16.65
N ASP A 111 -7.45 -8.26 16.41
CA ASP A 111 -8.48 -8.63 17.38
C ASP A 111 -9.23 -7.41 17.98
N GLY A 112 -9.50 -6.38 17.17
CA GLY A 112 -10.21 -5.16 17.59
C GLY A 112 -9.34 -3.89 17.48
N PRO A 113 -8.28 -3.75 18.30
CA PRO A 113 -7.40 -2.58 18.22
C PRO A 113 -6.61 -2.48 16.91
N HIS A 114 -6.08 -1.29 16.67
CA HIS A 114 -5.18 -1.00 15.56
C HIS A 114 -3.76 -0.73 16.08
N TYR A 115 -2.76 -1.07 15.26
CA TYR A 115 -1.36 -0.93 15.59
C TYR A 115 -0.60 -0.28 14.45
N ALA A 116 0.31 0.64 14.77
CA ALA A 116 1.41 1.00 13.89
C ALA A 116 2.51 -0.07 14.04
N VAL A 117 2.81 -0.79 12.97
CA VAL A 117 3.74 -1.93 13.00
C VAL A 117 4.84 -1.73 11.97
N MET A 118 6.08 -1.79 12.42
CA MET A 118 7.25 -1.86 11.55
C MET A 118 7.89 -3.25 11.65
N ALA A 119 8.18 -3.85 10.51
CA ALA A 119 8.79 -5.18 10.44
C ALA A 119 9.65 -5.33 9.19
N GLN A 120 10.55 -6.31 9.20
CA GLN A 120 11.37 -6.68 8.07
C GLN A 120 11.32 -8.18 7.80
N GLU A 121 11.38 -8.54 6.52
CA GLU A 121 11.60 -9.90 6.05
C GLU A 121 12.82 -9.89 5.13
N ILE A 122 13.84 -10.67 5.46
CA ILE A 122 15.11 -10.76 4.72
C ILE A 122 15.43 -12.23 4.51
N GLY A 123 15.34 -12.73 3.27
CA GLY A 123 15.54 -14.14 2.97
C GLY A 123 14.62 -15.05 3.80
N LYS A 124 13.34 -14.67 3.90
CA LYS A 124 12.29 -15.33 4.72
C LYS A 124 12.50 -15.27 6.24
N GLN A 125 13.55 -14.58 6.70
CA GLN A 125 13.76 -14.32 8.12
C GLN A 125 12.96 -13.09 8.52
N ARG A 126 12.00 -13.30 9.41
CA ARG A 126 11.01 -12.29 9.81
C ARG A 126 11.34 -11.72 11.18
N GLN A 127 11.33 -10.39 11.27
CA GLN A 127 11.50 -9.67 12.51
C GLN A 127 10.49 -8.52 12.61
N VAL A 128 9.70 -8.51 13.69
CA VAL A 128 8.91 -7.33 14.06
C VAL A 128 9.83 -6.39 14.84
N LEU A 129 9.99 -5.17 14.33
CA LEU A 129 10.89 -4.15 14.90
C LEU A 129 10.15 -3.29 15.91
N SER A 130 8.90 -2.94 15.60
CA SER A 130 8.02 -2.25 16.54
C SER A 130 6.55 -2.59 16.30
N LYS A 131 5.79 -2.49 17.39
CA LYS A 131 4.33 -2.64 17.40
C LYS A 131 3.78 -1.72 18.48
N VAL A 132 3.11 -0.66 18.08
CA VAL A 132 2.53 0.35 18.98
C VAL A 132 1.04 0.39 18.74
N GLU A 133 0.24 0.22 19.79
CA GLU A 133 -1.21 0.39 19.70
C GLU A 133 -1.55 1.85 19.41
N ILE A 134 -2.43 2.08 18.44
CA ILE A 134 -2.92 3.40 18.07
C ILE A 134 -4.44 3.46 18.22
N PRO A 135 -5.01 4.58 18.69
CA PRO A 135 -6.44 4.73 18.93
C PRO A 135 -7.24 5.01 17.64
N SER A 136 -6.72 4.63 16.47
CA SER A 136 -7.25 4.98 15.15
C SER A 136 -6.96 3.88 14.12
N ASN A 137 -7.89 3.66 13.20
CA ASN A 137 -7.69 2.81 12.01
C ASN A 137 -6.98 3.56 10.86
N ARG A 138 -6.68 4.85 11.07
CA ARG A 138 -6.05 5.76 10.12
C ARG A 138 -4.78 6.37 10.70
N ALA A 139 -3.71 6.36 9.92
CA ALA A 139 -2.45 7.03 10.26
C ALA A 139 -1.73 7.51 8.99
N GLN A 140 -0.97 8.60 9.14
CA GLN A 140 0.03 8.99 8.16
C GLN A 140 1.31 8.23 8.46
N LEU A 141 1.88 7.62 7.42
CA LEU A 141 3.07 6.80 7.47
C LEU A 141 4.16 7.46 6.64
N LYS A 142 5.40 7.35 7.10
CA LYS A 142 6.59 7.82 6.41
C LYS A 142 7.71 6.80 6.55
N MET A 143 8.39 6.51 5.45
CA MET A 143 9.60 5.69 5.43
C MET A 143 10.74 6.49 4.81
N VAL A 144 11.89 6.52 5.49
CA VAL A 144 13.11 7.19 5.03
C VAL A 144 14.19 6.14 4.79
N VAL A 145 14.71 6.08 3.58
CA VAL A 145 15.91 5.30 3.24
C VAL A 145 17.14 6.21 3.38
N ASP A 146 18.15 5.76 4.12
CA ASP A 146 19.48 6.41 4.19
C ASP A 146 20.59 5.35 4.10
N GLY A 147 21.16 5.21 2.91
CA GLY A 147 22.12 4.16 2.56
C GLY A 147 21.48 2.77 2.62
N THR A 148 21.71 2.06 3.71
CA THR A 148 21.20 0.69 3.95
C THR A 148 20.24 0.62 5.13
N THR A 149 19.86 1.74 5.73
CA THR A 149 18.88 1.77 6.81
C THR A 149 17.55 2.27 6.31
N VAL A 150 16.48 1.78 6.94
CA VAL A 150 15.11 2.25 6.70
C VAL A 150 14.54 2.72 8.03
N HIS A 151 14.17 3.98 8.12
CA HIS A 151 13.58 4.59 9.31
C HIS A 151 12.09 4.80 9.07
N GLY A 152 11.25 4.20 9.92
CA GLY A 152 9.80 4.36 9.88
C GLY A 152 9.31 5.41 10.88
N PHE A 153 8.30 6.17 10.46
CA PHE A 153 7.60 7.14 11.30
C PHE A 153 6.09 7.08 11.04
N TRP A 154 5.31 7.38 12.05
CA TRP A 154 3.86 7.49 11.93
C TRP A 154 3.33 8.70 12.69
N ARG A 155 2.17 9.21 12.31
CA ARG A 155 1.41 10.19 13.10
C ARG A 155 -0.08 10.06 12.85
N LEU A 156 -0.87 10.42 13.84
CA LEU A 156 -2.32 10.43 13.76
C LEU A 156 -2.83 11.74 13.19
N GLU A 157 -4.10 11.73 12.78
CA GLU A 157 -4.75 12.95 12.31
C GLU A 157 -4.74 14.04 13.39
N GLY A 158 -4.30 15.25 13.01
CA GLY A 158 -4.18 16.38 13.92
C GLY A 158 -2.87 16.45 14.70
N GLU A 159 -2.00 15.43 14.63
CA GLU A 159 -0.65 15.50 15.21
C GLU A 159 0.30 16.29 14.30
N GLU A 160 1.05 17.22 14.89
CA GLU A 160 2.07 18.00 14.16
C GLU A 160 3.39 17.21 14.03
N SER A 161 3.77 16.51 15.09
CA SER A 161 5.03 15.77 15.19
C SER A 161 4.89 14.32 14.71
N TRP A 162 5.97 13.82 14.12
CA TRP A 162 6.09 12.40 13.78
C TRP A 162 6.50 11.58 15.01
N ASN A 163 5.83 10.46 15.25
CA ASN A 163 6.26 9.45 16.20
C ASN A 163 7.26 8.51 15.52
N ASP A 164 8.27 8.11 16.28
CA ASP A 164 9.24 7.10 15.85
C ASP A 164 8.57 5.71 15.80
N ALA A 165 8.69 5.01 14.67
CA ALA A 165 8.29 3.61 14.60
C ALA A 165 9.46 2.72 15.02
N SER A 166 10.53 2.71 14.22
CA SER A 166 11.78 2.01 14.47
C SER A 166 12.77 2.30 13.33
N VAL A 167 13.97 1.73 13.44
CA VAL A 167 14.98 1.68 12.36
C VAL A 167 15.26 0.22 12.01
N ALA A 168 15.09 -0.14 10.74
CA ALA A 168 15.59 -1.39 10.17
C ALA A 168 17.05 -1.21 9.76
N ALA A 169 17.92 -2.15 10.14
CA ALA A 169 19.34 -2.13 9.84
C ALA A 169 19.83 -3.51 9.39
N PRO A 170 20.91 -3.56 8.59
CA PRO A 170 21.01 -3.03 7.23
C PRO A 170 20.17 -3.87 6.24
N ILE A 171 19.51 -3.23 5.28
CA ILE A 171 18.92 -3.92 4.14
C ILE A 171 20.00 -4.15 3.07
N GLU A 172 20.37 -5.42 2.88
CA GLU A 172 21.40 -5.85 1.92
C GLU A 172 20.83 -6.29 0.56
N PHE A 173 19.51 -6.16 0.37
CA PHE A 173 18.86 -6.54 -0.89
C PHE A 173 18.89 -5.39 -1.91
N SER A 174 19.08 -5.76 -3.17
CA SER A 174 19.15 -4.86 -4.33
C SER A 174 17.78 -4.39 -4.80
N HIS A 175 17.75 -3.37 -5.66
CA HIS A 175 16.54 -2.87 -6.33
C HIS A 175 15.42 -2.45 -5.37
N GLN A 176 15.80 -1.78 -4.28
CA GLN A 176 14.88 -1.19 -3.32
C GLN A 176 13.96 -0.19 -4.02
N ARG A 177 12.66 -0.43 -3.94
CA ARG A 177 11.62 0.43 -4.48
C ARG A 177 10.60 0.68 -3.39
N PHE A 178 10.07 1.90 -3.32
CA PHE A 178 8.95 2.13 -2.42
C PHE A 178 7.70 1.43 -2.92
N GLY A 179 6.84 1.01 -2.00
CA GLY A 179 5.59 0.36 -2.33
C GLY A 179 4.47 0.70 -1.37
N LEU A 180 3.25 0.37 -1.79
CA LEU A 180 2.05 0.31 -0.99
C LEU A 180 1.47 -1.10 -1.15
N PHE A 181 0.98 -1.69 -0.06
CA PHE A 181 0.32 -2.98 -0.10
C PHE A 181 -0.85 -3.07 0.88
N THR A 182 -1.66 -4.11 0.67
CA THR A 182 -2.63 -4.60 1.64
C THR A 182 -2.47 -6.11 1.82
N GLN A 183 -2.96 -6.66 2.94
CA GLN A 183 -3.04 -8.10 3.12
C GLN A 183 -4.10 -8.50 4.15
N ASP A 184 -4.37 -9.81 4.20
CA ASP A 184 -5.16 -10.51 5.22
C ASP A 184 -6.64 -10.09 5.30
N GLY A 185 -7.15 -9.43 4.27
CA GLY A 185 -8.56 -9.07 4.19
C GLY A 185 -9.48 -10.28 3.99
N PRO A 186 -10.80 -10.10 4.17
CA PRO A 186 -11.77 -11.17 4.05
C PRO A 186 -11.89 -11.70 2.62
N ARG A 187 -12.15 -13.00 2.49
CA ARG A 187 -12.31 -13.68 1.19
C ARG A 187 -13.64 -13.33 0.53
N ASP A 188 -14.71 -13.38 1.32
CA ASP A 188 -16.09 -13.35 0.82
C ASP A 188 -16.77 -11.99 1.01
N GLU A 189 -16.06 -11.03 1.62
CA GLU A 189 -16.49 -9.64 1.76
C GLU A 189 -15.49 -8.70 1.10
N THR A 190 -15.99 -7.59 0.56
CA THR A 190 -15.15 -6.54 0.01
C THR A 190 -14.99 -5.45 1.07
N ARG A 191 -13.77 -5.32 1.57
CA ARG A 191 -13.33 -4.25 2.46
C ARG A 191 -12.17 -3.53 1.81
N TYR A 192 -12.03 -2.24 2.08
CA TYR A 192 -11.05 -1.39 1.41
C TYR A 192 -10.10 -0.78 2.41
N ALA A 193 -8.85 -0.66 2.01
CA ALA A 193 -7.97 0.35 2.52
C ALA A 193 -8.11 1.62 1.66
N TRP A 194 -8.16 2.78 2.31
CA TRP A 194 -8.15 4.07 1.64
C TRP A 194 -6.79 4.71 1.81
N VAL A 195 -6.23 5.18 0.71
CA VAL A 195 -4.88 5.74 0.66
C VAL A 195 -4.92 7.11 0.00
N ARG A 196 -4.35 8.09 0.68
CA ARG A 196 -4.32 9.49 0.24
C ARG A 196 -2.88 9.98 0.21
N GLY A 197 -2.58 10.83 -0.77
CA GLY A 197 -1.28 11.49 -0.86
C GLY A 197 -0.10 10.55 -0.94
N LEU A 198 -0.26 9.34 -1.52
CA LEU A 198 0.87 8.43 -1.74
C LEU A 198 1.86 9.09 -2.70
N HIS A 199 3.08 9.31 -2.23
CA HIS A 199 4.17 9.84 -3.04
C HIS A 199 5.51 9.34 -2.50
N TRP A 200 6.55 9.48 -3.34
CA TRP A 200 7.93 9.26 -2.94
C TRP A 200 8.83 10.24 -3.68
N GLU A 201 9.99 10.53 -3.09
CA GLU A 201 11.01 11.38 -3.67
C GLU A 201 12.41 10.94 -3.23
N THR A 202 13.39 11.14 -4.11
CA THR A 202 14.80 11.01 -3.78
C THR A 202 15.28 12.33 -3.19
N THR A 203 15.97 12.28 -2.06
CA THR A 203 16.58 13.46 -1.43
C THR A 203 18.05 13.52 -1.84
N GLU A 204 18.31 14.00 -3.06
CA GLU A 204 19.67 14.14 -3.58
C GLU A 204 20.53 15.04 -2.68
N LYS A 205 21.74 14.59 -2.38
CA LYS A 205 22.94 15.44 -2.26
C LYS A 205 24.16 14.70 -2.79
#